data_AF-A0A933BSY3-F1
#
_entry.id   AF-A0A933BSY3-F1
#
_cell.length_a   1.000
_cell.length_b   1.000
_cell.length_c   1.000
_cell.angle_alpha   90.00
_cell.angle_beta   90.00
_cell.angle_gamma   90.00
#
_symmetry.space_group_name_H-M   'P 1'
#
loop_
_entity.id
_entity.type
_entity.pdbx_description
1 polymer ?
#
loop_
_entity_poly.entity_id
_entity_poly.type
_entity_poly.pdbx_seq_one_letter_code
_entity_poly.pdbx_strand_id
1 'polypeptide(L)'
;KLLHAYAEATVPKVSVVLRKAYGGAYIAMSSKYLRGDFNFALPSAEIAVMGPKGAVEILYSREIAAAKTPEERAALRENLAKEYADKFASPYQTASSGSVDEVIEPSQMRYKVIRAFKFLKEKRRPGEHANFGNLPL
;
A
#
# COMPACT_ATOMS: atom_id res chain seq x y z
N LYS A 1 -15.93 -8.13 -2.90
CA LYS A 1 -15.54 -9.52 -2.56
C LYS A 1 -14.18 -9.59 -1.85
N LEU A 2 -13.06 -9.18 -2.45
CA LEU A 2 -11.72 -9.30 -1.81
C LEU A 2 -11.57 -8.53 -0.48
N LEU A 3 -12.04 -7.29 -0.42
CA LEU A 3 -12.05 -6.47 0.81
C LEU A 3 -12.76 -7.17 1.96
N HIS A 4 -13.93 -7.74 1.69
CA HIS A 4 -14.73 -8.48 2.66
C HIS A 4 -13.97 -9.70 3.17
N ALA A 5 -13.39 -10.50 2.26
CA ALA A 5 -12.63 -11.68 2.62
C ALA A 5 -11.45 -11.36 3.56
N TYR A 6 -10.68 -10.30 3.28
CA TYR A 6 -9.60 -9.89 4.18
C TYR A 6 -10.07 -9.31 5.52
N ALA A 7 -11.16 -8.54 5.52
CA ALA A 7 -11.71 -7.93 6.73
C ALA A 7 -12.32 -8.96 7.70
N GLU A 8 -12.95 -10.00 7.15
CA GLU A 8 -13.58 -11.10 7.86
C GLU A 8 -12.57 -12.17 8.31
N ALA A 9 -11.52 -12.43 7.52
CA ALA A 9 -10.54 -13.46 7.84
C ALA A 9 -9.92 -13.25 9.24
N THR A 10 -10.05 -14.28 10.10
CA THR A 10 -9.51 -14.32 11.47
C THR A 10 -8.16 -15.01 11.56
N VAL A 11 -7.75 -15.73 10.51
CA VAL A 11 -6.46 -16.40 10.40
C VAL A 11 -5.27 -15.42 10.48
N PRO A 12 -4.05 -15.89 10.75
CA PRO A 12 -2.84 -15.09 10.62
C PRO A 12 -2.69 -14.48 9.21
N LYS A 13 -2.49 -13.16 9.15
CA LYS A 13 -2.33 -12.38 7.92
C LYS A 13 -1.03 -11.60 7.97
N VAL A 14 -0.09 -11.99 7.12
CA VAL A 14 1.21 -11.32 6.94
C VAL A 14 1.30 -10.85 5.50
N SER A 15 1.55 -9.57 5.30
CA SER A 15 1.68 -8.95 3.97
C SER A 15 3.09 -8.38 3.77
N VAL A 16 3.55 -8.38 2.52
CA VAL A 16 4.80 -7.75 2.12
C VAL A 16 4.56 -6.95 0.85
N VAL A 17 4.75 -5.63 0.91
CA VAL A 17 4.70 -4.76 -0.26
C VAL A 17 6.06 -4.78 -0.95
N LEU A 18 6.09 -5.34 -2.16
CA LEU A 18 7.34 -5.48 -2.93
C LEU A 18 7.69 -4.22 -3.73
N ARG A 19 6.67 -3.62 -4.35
CA ARG A 19 6.82 -2.45 -5.22
C ARG A 19 5.57 -1.57 -5.13
N LYS A 20 4.68 -1.61 -6.12
CA LYS A 20 3.57 -0.65 -6.25
C LYS A 20 2.36 -1.05 -5.41
N ALA A 21 1.91 -0.16 -4.54
CA ALA A 21 0.67 -0.29 -3.79
C ALA A 21 -0.05 1.06 -3.71
N TYR A 22 -1.08 1.23 -4.55
CA TYR A 22 -1.76 2.50 -4.71
C TYR A 22 -3.23 2.45 -4.29
N GLY A 23 -3.65 3.45 -3.52
CA GLY A 23 -5.06 3.73 -3.21
C GLY A 23 -5.83 2.53 -2.68
N GLY A 24 -7.02 2.29 -3.24
CA GLY A 24 -7.88 1.18 -2.84
C GLY A 24 -7.25 -0.20 -3.01
N ALA A 25 -6.31 -0.36 -3.96
CA ALA A 25 -5.60 -1.63 -4.16
C ALA A 25 -4.66 -1.92 -2.99
N TYR A 26 -3.96 -0.91 -2.44
CA TYR A 26 -3.17 -1.09 -1.21
C TYR A 26 -4.07 -1.58 -0.07
N ILE A 27 -5.21 -0.91 0.14
CA ILE A 27 -6.16 -1.28 1.20
C ILE A 27 -6.59 -2.73 1.03
N ALA A 28 -6.98 -3.10 -0.20
CA ALA A 28 -7.51 -4.42 -0.54
C ALA A 28 -6.51 -5.58 -0.42
N MET A 29 -5.21 -5.30 -0.35
CA MET A 29 -4.16 -6.33 -0.29
C MET A 29 -3.68 -6.59 1.14
N SER A 30 -4.62 -6.96 2.02
CA SER A 30 -4.35 -7.27 3.43
C SER A 30 -3.66 -6.15 4.23
N SER A 31 -3.96 -4.89 3.90
CA SER A 31 -3.41 -3.75 4.65
C SER A 31 -3.80 -3.78 6.13
N LYS A 32 -3.11 -2.97 6.93
CA LYS A 32 -3.42 -2.80 8.35
C LYS A 32 -4.86 -2.33 8.59
N TYR A 33 -5.43 -1.56 7.67
CA TYR A 33 -6.82 -1.11 7.72
C TYR A 33 -7.85 -2.24 7.58
N LEU A 34 -7.45 -3.38 7.00
CA LEU A 34 -8.24 -4.62 6.95
C LEU A 34 -7.78 -5.64 7.98
N ARG A 35 -7.21 -5.16 9.09
CA ARG A 35 -6.77 -5.99 10.22
C ARG A 35 -5.66 -6.97 9.82
N GLY A 36 -4.76 -6.58 8.91
CA GLY A 36 -3.51 -7.31 8.68
C GLY A 36 -2.64 -7.29 9.94
N ASP A 37 -2.08 -8.43 10.33
CA ASP A 37 -1.36 -8.57 11.60
C ASP A 37 0.06 -7.99 11.52
N PHE A 38 0.81 -8.38 10.49
CA PHE A 38 2.13 -7.83 10.16
C PHE A 38 2.15 -7.37 8.71
N ASN A 39 2.54 -6.11 8.49
CA ASN A 39 2.68 -5.51 7.16
C ASN A 39 4.12 -5.03 6.99
N PHE A 40 4.84 -5.67 6.09
CA PHE A 40 6.20 -5.27 5.73
C PHE A 40 6.21 -4.53 4.41
N ALA A 41 7.21 -3.68 4.19
CA ALA A 41 7.50 -3.10 2.89
C ALA A 41 8.98 -3.26 2.55
N LEU A 42 9.29 -3.37 1.27
CA LEU A 42 10.67 -3.26 0.78
C LEU A 42 11.04 -1.77 0.59
N PRO A 43 12.33 -1.41 0.61
CA PRO A 43 12.77 -0.05 0.29
C PRO A 43 12.30 0.43 -1.10
N SER A 44 12.09 -0.50 -2.03
CA SER A 44 11.56 -0.24 -3.38
C SER A 44 10.04 -0.07 -3.45
N ALA A 45 9.33 -0.13 -2.32
CA ALA A 45 7.88 -0.06 -2.30
C ALA A 45 7.37 1.37 -2.51
N GLU A 46 6.49 1.55 -3.48
CA GLU A 46 5.78 2.79 -3.75
C GLU A 46 4.38 2.69 -3.12
N ILE A 47 4.15 3.42 -2.03
CA ILE A 47 2.86 3.44 -1.33
C ILE A 47 2.29 4.85 -1.33
N ALA A 48 1.17 5.06 -2.03
CA ALA A 48 0.51 6.36 -2.12
C ALA A 48 -0.98 6.24 -2.45
N VAL A 49 -1.71 7.35 -2.44
CA VAL A 49 -3.13 7.39 -2.81
C VAL A 49 -3.37 7.01 -4.27
N MET A 50 -2.48 7.44 -5.17
CA MET A 50 -2.53 7.12 -6.60
C MET A 50 -1.12 7.18 -7.22
N GLY A 51 -1.00 6.71 -8.46
CA GLY A 51 0.27 6.74 -9.18
C GLY A 51 0.75 8.17 -9.49
N PRO A 52 2.08 8.43 -9.52
CA PRO A 52 2.63 9.78 -9.63
C PRO A 52 2.16 10.57 -10.85
N LYS A 53 2.10 9.93 -12.03
CA LYS A 53 1.61 10.58 -13.27
C LYS A 53 0.16 11.06 -13.11
N GLY A 54 -0.71 10.22 -12.55
CA GLY A 54 -2.12 10.58 -12.31
C GLY A 54 -2.27 11.67 -11.27
N ALA A 55 -1.47 11.64 -10.20
CA ALA A 55 -1.47 12.68 -9.18
C ALA A 55 -1.07 14.05 -9.77
N VAL A 56 -0.05 14.06 -10.61
CA VAL A 56 0.48 15.29 -11.22
C VAL A 56 -0.49 15.92 -12.21
N GLU A 57 -1.21 15.14 -13.02
CA GLU A 57 -2.26 15.69 -13.89
C GLU A 57 -3.33 16.44 -13.10
N ILE A 58 -3.63 16.01 -11.87
CA ILE A 58 -4.65 16.64 -11.03
C ILE A 58 -4.06 17.87 -10.33
N LEU A 59 -2.93 17.68 -9.62
CA LEU A 59 -2.32 18.70 -8.77
C LEU A 59 -1.71 19.87 -9.55
N TYR A 60 -1.07 19.57 -10.69
CA TYR A 60 -0.34 20.54 -11.51
C TYR A 60 -1.00 20.79 -12.87
N SER A 61 -2.29 20.46 -13.01
CA SER A 61 -3.07 20.65 -14.24
C SER A 61 -2.87 22.03 -14.89
N ARG A 62 -2.91 23.10 -14.08
CA ARG A 62 -2.75 24.49 -14.56
C ARG A 62 -1.34 24.79 -15.04
N GLU A 63 -0.33 24.31 -14.34
CA GLU A 63 1.07 24.53 -14.70
C GLU A 63 1.43 23.79 -16.00
N ILE A 64 0.96 22.55 -16.12
CA ILE A 64 1.10 21.74 -17.34
C ILE A 64 0.36 22.39 -18.50
N ALA A 65 -0.84 22.92 -18.29
CA ALA A 65 -1.59 23.62 -19.33
C ALA A 65 -0.91 24.91 -19.82
N ALA A 66 -0.13 25.58 -18.96
CA ALA A 66 0.58 26.81 -19.28
C ALA A 66 1.82 26.58 -20.19
N ALA A 67 2.35 25.36 -20.26
CA ALA A 67 3.43 25.04 -21.19
C ALA A 67 2.98 25.12 -22.66
N LYS A 68 3.86 25.62 -23.52
CA LYS A 68 3.50 26.10 -24.87
C LYS A 68 3.55 24.97 -25.89
N THR A 69 4.49 24.04 -25.75
CA THR A 69 4.67 22.93 -26.70
C THR A 69 4.25 21.59 -26.08
N PRO A 70 3.84 20.62 -26.91
CA PRO A 70 3.59 19.25 -26.47
C PRO A 70 4.83 18.61 -25.82
N GLU A 71 6.04 18.88 -26.33
CA GLU A 71 7.28 18.34 -25.76
C GLU A 71 7.56 18.92 -24.37
N GLU A 72 7.39 20.24 -24.17
CA GLU A 72 7.55 20.88 -22.86
C GLU A 72 6.58 20.32 -21.83
N ARG A 73 5.32 20.09 -22.24
CA ARG A 73 4.30 19.47 -21.38
C ARG A 73 4.68 18.06 -20.95
N ALA A 74 5.20 17.26 -21.89
CA ALA A 74 5.62 15.89 -21.59
C ALA A 74 6.82 15.87 -20.62
N ALA A 75 7.82 16.71 -20.88
CA ALA A 75 9.00 16.82 -20.00
C ALA A 75 8.62 17.33 -18.60
N LEU A 76 7.76 18.35 -18.52
CA LEU A 76 7.28 18.89 -17.24
C LEU A 76 6.50 17.85 -16.43
N ARG A 77 5.60 17.11 -17.08
CA ARG A 77 4.87 15.98 -16.46
C ARG A 77 5.81 14.93 -15.90
N GLU A 78 6.83 14.55 -16.64
CA GLU A 78 7.78 13.52 -16.22
C GLU A 78 8.60 14.00 -15.02
N ASN A 79 9.09 15.24 -15.06
CA ASN A 79 9.85 15.84 -13.97
C ASN A 79 9.01 15.94 -12.69
N LEU A 80 7.80 16.48 -12.79
CA LEU A 80 6.87 16.60 -11.66
C LEU A 80 6.46 15.21 -11.13
N ALA A 81 6.26 14.23 -12.01
CA ALA A 81 5.91 12.87 -11.58
C ALA A 81 7.05 12.20 -10.82
N LYS A 82 8.31 12.44 -11.24
CA LYS A 82 9.48 11.95 -10.52
C LYS A 82 9.59 12.61 -9.15
N GLU A 83 9.47 13.93 -9.08
CA GLU A 83 9.52 14.66 -7.81
C GLU A 83 8.39 14.25 -6.86
N TYR A 84 7.18 14.05 -7.39
CA TYR A 84 6.06 13.53 -6.62
C TYR A 84 6.34 12.12 -6.09
N ALA A 85 6.91 11.24 -6.92
CA ALA A 85 7.26 9.89 -6.50
C ALA A 85 8.28 9.90 -5.36
N ASP A 86 9.35 10.70 -5.49
CA ASP A 86 10.41 10.79 -4.50
C ASP A 86 9.91 11.34 -3.15
N LYS A 87 8.95 12.27 -3.18
CA LYS A 87 8.39 12.88 -1.96
C LYS A 87 7.29 12.04 -1.31
N PHE A 88 6.37 11.47 -2.10
CA PHE A 88 5.11 10.93 -1.59
C PHE A 88 4.93 9.42 -1.81
N ALA A 89 5.65 8.82 -2.76
CA ALA A 89 5.54 7.38 -3.04
C ALA A 89 6.61 6.58 -2.29
N SER A 90 6.83 6.91 -1.01
CA SER A 90 7.88 6.33 -0.18
C SER A 90 7.29 5.43 0.91
N PRO A 91 7.87 4.24 1.16
CA PRO A 91 7.35 3.32 2.17
C PRO A 91 7.61 3.84 3.58
N TYR A 92 8.60 4.72 3.75
CA TYR A 92 8.98 5.31 5.04
C TYR A 92 7.91 6.25 5.60
N GLN A 93 7.20 6.97 4.73
CA GLN A 93 6.07 7.80 5.17
C GLN A 93 4.91 6.92 5.67
N THR A 94 4.69 5.79 5.02
CA THR A 94 3.65 4.84 5.44
C THR A 94 4.05 4.16 6.76
N ALA A 95 5.33 3.84 6.94
CA ALA A 95 5.87 3.30 8.18
C ALA A 95 5.77 4.29 9.35
N SER A 96 6.02 5.59 9.14
CA SER A 96 5.91 6.59 10.22
C SER A 96 4.49 6.75 10.74
N SER A 97 3.47 6.51 9.90
CA SER A 97 2.07 6.47 10.32
C SER A 97 1.65 5.17 11.03
N GLY A 98 2.53 4.16 11.09
CA GLY A 98 2.24 2.83 11.66
C GLY A 98 1.40 1.92 10.76
N SER A 99 1.13 2.33 9.52
CA SER A 99 0.37 1.53 8.54
C SER A 99 1.20 0.37 7.97
N VAL A 100 2.52 0.50 7.98
CA VAL A 100 3.52 -0.54 7.76
C VAL A 100 4.30 -0.72 9.06
N ASP A 101 4.52 -1.97 9.47
CA ASP A 101 5.24 -2.30 10.71
C ASP A 101 6.74 -2.07 10.59
N GLU A 102 7.32 -2.44 9.45
CA GLU A 102 8.75 -2.33 9.22
C GLU A 102 9.08 -2.28 7.72
N VAL A 103 10.05 -1.44 7.36
CA VAL A 103 10.69 -1.48 6.03
C VAL A 103 11.90 -2.40 6.14
N ILE A 104 11.92 -3.49 5.37
CA ILE A 104 12.89 -4.59 5.49
C ILE A 104 13.66 -4.80 4.19
N GLU A 105 14.92 -5.23 4.29
CA GLU A 105 15.68 -5.60 3.11
C GLU A 105 15.12 -6.88 2.45
N PRO A 106 15.17 -7.02 1.11
CA PRO A 106 14.65 -8.21 0.42
C PRO A 106 15.24 -9.52 0.96
N SER A 107 16.53 -9.52 1.35
CA SER A 107 17.22 -10.67 1.93
C SER A 107 16.67 -11.08 3.31
N GLN A 108 16.08 -10.15 4.06
CA GLN A 108 15.51 -10.39 5.39
C GLN A 108 14.07 -10.92 5.33
N MET A 109 13.40 -10.81 4.17
CA MET A 109 11.98 -11.12 4.01
C MET A 109 11.61 -12.51 4.55
N ARG A 110 12.33 -13.56 4.12
CA ARG A 110 12.07 -14.93 4.58
C ARG A 110 12.13 -15.04 6.11
N TYR A 111 13.16 -14.47 6.72
CA TYR A 111 13.36 -14.53 8.15
C TYR A 111 12.26 -13.78 8.93
N LYS A 112 11.89 -12.58 8.47
CA LYS A 112 10.83 -11.76 9.07
C LYS A 112 9.47 -12.42 8.98
N VAL A 113 9.10 -12.95 7.81
CA VAL A 113 7.83 -13.65 7.58
C VAL A 113 7.73 -14.91 8.46
N ILE A 114 8.79 -15.71 8.56
CA ILE A 114 8.81 -16.88 9.44
C ILE A 114 8.59 -16.49 10.90
N ARG A 115 9.25 -15.43 11.38
CA ARG A 115 9.06 -14.95 12.75
C ARG A 115 7.64 -14.43 12.99
N ALA A 116 7.08 -13.69 12.04
CA ALA A 116 5.70 -13.20 12.11
C ALA A 116 4.71 -14.37 12.28
N PHE A 117 4.79 -15.41 11.44
CA PHE A 117 3.92 -16.57 11.57
C PHE A 117 4.16 -17.39 12.84
N LYS A 118 5.41 -17.50 13.32
CA LYS A 118 5.71 -18.13 14.61
C LYS A 118 5.03 -17.39 15.76
N PHE A 119 5.05 -16.05 15.74
CA PHE A 119 4.38 -15.22 16.74
C PHE A 119 2.85 -15.36 16.67
N LEU A 120 2.29 -15.44 15.46
CA LEU A 120 0.85 -15.56 15.24
C LEU A 120 0.29 -16.98 15.36
N LYS A 121 1.11 -17.97 15.75
CA LYS A 121 0.71 -19.38 15.79
C LYS A 121 -0.55 -19.64 16.61
N GLU A 122 -0.66 -18.97 17.76
CA GLU A 122 -1.78 -19.12 18.69
C GLU A 122 -2.80 -17.96 18.57
N LYS A 123 -2.78 -17.24 17.44
CA LYS A 123 -3.72 -16.14 17.20
C LYS A 123 -5.15 -16.66 17.30
N ARG A 124 -5.90 -16.16 18.28
CA ARG A 124 -7.35 -16.37 18.42
C ARG A 124 -8.03 -15.02 18.42
N ARG A 125 -9.14 -14.93 17.69
CA ARG A 125 -9.99 -13.74 17.68
C ARG A 125 -11.35 -14.10 18.25
N PRO A 126 -11.66 -13.69 19.51
CA PRO A 126 -12.97 -13.95 20.09
C PRO A 126 -14.05 -13.17 19.35
N GLY A 127 -15.26 -13.74 19.25
CA GLY A 127 -16.48 -12.96 18.99
C GLY A 127 -16.97 -12.83 17.56
N GLU A 128 -16.67 -13.76 16.65
CA GLU A 128 -17.35 -13.83 15.35
C GLU A 128 -18.30 -15.04 15.33
N HIS A 129 -19.54 -14.83 15.81
CA HIS A 129 -20.59 -15.85 15.79
C HIS A 129 -21.63 -15.61 14.67
N ALA A 130 -21.83 -16.67 13.89
CA ALA A 130 -23.07 -17.25 13.32
C ALA A 130 -24.07 -16.44 12.47
N ASN A 131 -23.88 -15.16 12.18
CA ASN A 131 -24.68 -14.51 11.14
C ASN A 131 -23.88 -14.50 9.82
N PHE A 132 -24.39 -15.22 8.82
CA PHE A 132 -23.82 -15.22 7.47
C PHE A 132 -23.71 -13.77 6.98
N GLY A 133 -22.48 -13.29 6.78
CA GLY A 133 -22.24 -11.93 6.31
C GLY A 133 -22.96 -11.66 4.98
N ASN A 134 -23.34 -10.41 4.72
CA ASN A 134 -23.98 -10.01 3.47
C ASN A 134 -22.92 -9.64 2.41
N LEU A 135 -22.13 -10.65 1.99
CA LEU A 135 -21.10 -10.48 0.98
C LEU A 135 -21.75 -9.99 -0.34
N PRO A 136 -21.21 -8.94 -1.00
CA PRO A 136 -21.68 -8.55 -2.32
C PRO A 136 -21.50 -9.71 -3.33
N LEU A 137 -22.61 -10.23 -3.84
CA LEU A 137 -22.66 -11.34 -4.80
C LEU A 137 -22.50 -10.87 -6.25
#